data_AF-A0A257T1S4-F1
#
_entry.id   AF-A0A257T1S4-F1
#
_cell.length_a   1.000
_cell.length_b   1.000
_cell.length_c   1.000
_cell.angle_alpha   90.00
_cell.angle_beta   90.00
_cell.angle_gamma   90.00
#
_symmetry.space_group_name_H-M   'P 1'
#
loop_
_entity.id
_entity.type
_entity.pdbx_description
1 polymer ?
#
loop_
_entity_poly.entity_id
_entity_poly.type
_entity_poly.pdbx_seq_one_letter_code
_entity_poly.pdbx_strand_id
1 'polypeptide(L)'
;DKKSGQKKSQLTIQTGIDGLRIKADETGIYAPGPEPRFNYDSQDKLYSATATVLKRIGNEWMPVSATAIYSEYVQTAYGGGPNSMWAKMPHAMLGKCAEALAFPIRVPFGERTSHASAIMDVMRQRPSSPISTGGPHSLLTSSMMPFPCVG
;
A
#
# COMPACT_ATOMS: atom_id res chain seq x y z
N ASP A 1 -30.74 14.00 -24.58
CA ASP A 1 -30.06 14.36 -23.32
C ASP A 1 -29.05 13.31 -22.84
N LYS A 2 -27.75 13.54 -23.04
CA LYS A 2 -26.67 12.76 -22.40
C LYS A 2 -26.05 13.64 -21.31
N LYS A 3 -26.50 13.47 -20.05
CA LYS A 3 -25.85 14.13 -18.91
C LYS A 3 -24.46 13.52 -18.74
N SER A 4 -23.45 14.30 -19.12
CA SER A 4 -22.04 14.07 -18.83
C SER A 4 -21.86 13.99 -17.31
N GLY A 5 -21.57 12.79 -16.82
CA GLY A 5 -21.24 12.56 -15.41
C GLY A 5 -19.96 13.31 -15.06
N GLN A 6 -20.07 14.50 -14.46
CA GLN A 6 -18.94 15.22 -13.90
C GLN A 6 -18.34 14.36 -12.77
N LYS A 7 -17.17 13.78 -13.00
CA LYS A 7 -16.37 13.12 -11.96
C LYS A 7 -15.88 14.22 -11.02
N LYS A 8 -16.55 14.40 -9.88
CA LYS A 8 -16.03 15.25 -8.80
C LYS A 8 -14.68 14.70 -8.38
N SER A 9 -13.62 15.48 -8.59
CA SER A 9 -12.30 15.19 -8.07
C SER A 9 -12.33 15.32 -6.56
N GLN A 10 -12.55 14.20 -5.85
CA GLN A 10 -12.32 14.16 -4.42
C GLN A 10 -10.82 13.96 -4.17
N LEU A 11 -10.23 14.90 -3.44
CA LEU A 11 -8.89 14.73 -2.88
C LEU A 11 -9.07 13.88 -1.62
N THR A 12 -8.58 12.65 -1.69
CA THR A 12 -8.50 11.76 -0.52
C THR A 12 -7.05 11.68 -0.12
N ILE A 13 -6.77 12.01 1.14
CA ILE A 13 -5.44 11.79 1.72
C ILE A 13 -5.28 10.28 1.87
N GLN A 14 -4.28 9.73 1.21
CA GLN A 14 -3.99 8.30 1.26
C GLN A 14 -2.76 8.06 2.12
N THR A 15 -2.89 7.26 3.17
CA THR A 15 -1.76 6.86 3.99
C THR A 15 -1.19 5.55 3.45
N GLY A 16 0.07 5.56 3.00
CA GLY A 16 0.78 4.34 2.60
C GLY A 16 1.39 3.63 3.82
N ILE A 17 1.69 2.32 3.68
CA ILE A 17 2.35 1.54 4.72
C ILE A 17 3.72 2.13 5.11
N ASP A 18 4.46 2.67 4.14
CA ASP A 18 5.75 3.33 4.41
C ASP A 18 5.58 4.62 5.21
N GLY A 19 4.45 5.30 5.07
CA GLY A 19 4.10 6.45 5.93
C GLY A 19 3.86 6.04 7.38
N LEU A 20 3.26 4.85 7.59
CA LEU A 20 3.11 4.28 8.94
C LEU A 20 4.46 3.90 9.55
N ARG A 21 5.38 3.34 8.74
CA ARG A 21 6.74 3.01 9.19
C ARG A 21 7.54 4.24 9.61
N ILE A 22 7.55 5.28 8.77
CA ILE A 22 8.23 6.55 9.10
C ILE A 22 7.67 7.14 10.39
N LYS A 23 6.34 7.16 10.53
CA LYS A 23 5.70 7.68 11.75
C LYS A 23 5.99 6.81 12.98
N ALA A 24 6.13 5.49 12.81
CA ALA A 24 6.55 4.61 13.89
C ALA A 24 8.00 4.87 14.29
N ASP A 25 8.90 5.04 13.32
CA ASP A 25 10.32 5.35 13.53
C ASP A 25 10.50 6.71 14.22
N GLU A 26 9.72 7.74 13.85
CA GLU A 26 9.72 9.07 14.48
C GLU A 26 9.46 9.00 15.99
N THR A 27 8.72 7.99 16.48
CA THR A 27 8.42 7.85 17.90
C THR A 27 9.55 7.21 18.71
N GLY A 28 10.49 6.50 18.05
CA GLY A 28 11.59 5.79 18.71
C GLY A 28 11.16 4.64 19.64
N ILE A 29 9.87 4.30 19.69
CA ILE A 29 9.31 3.24 20.54
C ILE A 29 8.87 2.00 19.73
N TYR A 30 9.11 1.99 18.42
CA TYR A 30 8.83 0.85 17.56
C TYR A 30 10.10 0.42 16.83
N ALA A 31 10.17 -0.88 16.53
CA ALA A 31 11.19 -1.45 15.68
C ALA A 31 10.56 -2.53 14.76
N PRO A 32 11.13 -2.75 13.57
CA PRO A 32 10.68 -3.79 12.66
C PRO A 32 10.79 -5.16 13.34
N GLY A 33 9.77 -5.99 13.17
CA GLY A 33 9.77 -7.37 13.62
C GLY A 33 10.11 -8.36 12.49
N PRO A 34 9.90 -9.66 12.73
CA PRO A 34 10.12 -10.70 11.73
C PRO A 34 9.14 -10.60 10.56
N GLU A 35 9.45 -11.32 9.48
CA GLU A 35 8.59 -11.39 8.30
C GLU A 35 7.16 -11.85 8.63
N PRO A 36 6.12 -11.34 7.93
CA PRO A 36 4.75 -11.76 8.15
C PRO A 36 4.56 -13.26 7.88
N ARG A 37 3.83 -13.92 8.79
CA ARG A 37 3.44 -15.32 8.63
C ARG A 37 2.10 -15.41 7.92
N PHE A 38 2.02 -16.23 6.87
CA PHE A 38 0.79 -16.46 6.12
C PHE A 38 0.23 -17.84 6.44
N ASN A 39 -1.07 -17.92 6.69
CA ASN A 39 -1.80 -19.18 6.84
C ASN A 39 -2.72 -19.39 5.64
N TYR A 40 -2.83 -20.65 5.23
CA TYR A 40 -3.63 -21.10 4.11
C TYR A 40 -4.72 -22.06 4.60
N ASP A 41 -5.85 -22.06 3.92
CA ASP A 41 -6.95 -22.99 4.16
C ASP A 41 -6.67 -24.36 3.53
N SER A 42 -7.53 -25.35 3.76
CA SER A 42 -7.42 -26.71 3.21
C SER A 42 -7.44 -26.79 1.66
N GLN A 43 -7.74 -25.67 0.99
CA GLN A 43 -7.75 -25.54 -0.47
C GLN A 43 -6.55 -24.71 -1.00
N ASP A 44 -5.48 -24.57 -0.21
CA ASP A 44 -4.29 -23.75 -0.53
C ASP A 44 -4.61 -22.27 -0.81
N LYS A 45 -5.76 -21.79 -0.33
CA LYS A 45 -6.18 -20.40 -0.46
C LYS A 45 -5.66 -19.59 0.73
N LEU A 46 -5.12 -18.40 0.46
CA LEU A 46 -4.68 -17.47 1.50
C LEU A 46 -5.84 -17.14 2.45
N TYR A 47 -5.66 -17.47 3.73
CA TYR A 47 -6.68 -17.30 4.76
C TYR A 47 -6.38 -16.13 5.68
N SER A 48 -5.17 -16.07 6.24
CA SER A 48 -4.78 -15.01 7.17
C SER A 48 -3.32 -14.61 7.03
N ALA A 49 -2.98 -13.38 7.42
CA ALA A 49 -1.60 -12.95 7.61
C ALA A 49 -1.41 -12.42 9.03
N THR A 50 -0.32 -12.81 9.68
CA THR A 50 0.07 -12.33 11.00
C THR A 50 1.39 -11.57 10.87
N ALA A 51 1.37 -10.28 11.21
CA ALA A 51 2.58 -9.46 11.29
C ALA A 51 2.93 -9.23 12.77
N THR A 52 4.23 -9.15 13.06
CA THR A 52 4.74 -8.85 14.40
C THR A 52 5.63 -7.63 14.33
N VAL A 53 5.43 -6.69 15.24
CA VAL A 53 6.30 -5.52 15.43
C VAL A 53 6.80 -5.51 16.86
N LEU A 54 7.95 -4.88 17.12
CA LEU A 54 8.45 -4.70 18.47
C LEU A 54 8.04 -3.33 18.98
N LYS A 55 7.45 -3.28 20.18
CA LYS A 55 7.09 -2.06 20.87
C LYS A 55 7.90 -1.94 22.15
N ARG A 56 8.49 -0.78 22.38
CA ARG A 56 9.19 -0.46 23.62
C ARG A 56 8.20 -0.04 24.70
N ILE A 57 8.23 -0.73 25.84
CA ILE A 57 7.47 -0.36 27.05
C ILE A 57 8.49 -0.19 28.18
N GLY A 58 8.75 1.08 28.54
CA GLY A 58 9.85 1.41 29.45
C GLY A 58 11.21 1.06 28.84
N ASN A 59 11.92 0.12 29.45
CA ASN A 59 13.25 -0.34 29.04
C ASN A 59 13.24 -1.66 28.27
N GLU A 60 12.08 -2.29 28.06
CA GLU A 60 11.96 -3.60 27.42
C GLU A 60 11.28 -3.51 26.05
N TRP A 61 11.69 -4.41 25.15
CA TRP A 61 11.09 -4.58 23.84
C TRP A 61 10.10 -5.75 23.88
N MET A 62 8.83 -5.45 23.63
CA MET A 62 7.74 -6.41 23.66
C MET A 62 7.23 -6.68 22.24
N PRO A 63 7.11 -7.95 21.82
CA PRO A 63 6.50 -8.28 20.54
C PRO A 63 5.00 -8.03 20.58
N VAL A 64 4.50 -7.32 19.58
CA VAL A 64 3.08 -7.06 19.34
C VAL A 64 2.73 -7.68 18.00
N SER A 65 1.89 -8.71 18.01
CA SER A 65 1.43 -9.40 16.82
C SER A 65 -0.03 -9.09 16.51
N ALA A 66 -0.34 -8.88 15.23
CA ALA A 66 -1.71 -8.73 14.77
C ALA A 66 -1.99 -9.62 13.56
N THR A 67 -3.20 -10.17 13.50
CA THR A 67 -3.64 -11.09 12.44
C THR A 67 -4.76 -10.44 11.64
N ALA A 68 -4.59 -10.39 10.32
CA ALA A 68 -5.63 -9.97 9.37
C ALA A 68 -6.24 -11.20 8.68
N ILE A 69 -7.57 -11.27 8.64
CA ILE A 69 -8.32 -12.35 7.98
C ILE A 69 -8.72 -11.89 6.58
N TYR A 70 -8.39 -12.68 5.56
CA TYR A 70 -8.59 -12.31 4.15
C TYR A 70 -10.03 -11.90 3.83
N SER A 71 -11.02 -12.63 4.35
CA SER A 71 -12.44 -12.37 4.10
C SER A 71 -12.94 -11.02 4.65
N GLU A 72 -12.28 -10.47 5.67
CA GLU A 72 -12.68 -9.20 6.29
C GLU A 72 -12.09 -7.99 5.56
N TYR A 73 -10.91 -8.15 4.96
CA TYR A 73 -10.14 -7.04 4.39
C TYR A 73 -10.18 -6.96 2.87
N VAL A 74 -10.57 -8.04 2.18
CA VAL A 74 -10.60 -8.07 0.72
C VAL A 74 -11.56 -7.01 0.17
N GLN A 75 -11.03 -6.12 -0.67
CA GLN A 75 -11.86 -5.14 -1.36
C GLN A 75 -12.46 -5.77 -2.62
N THR A 76 -13.78 -5.76 -2.71
CA THR A 76 -14.52 -6.30 -3.85
C THR A 76 -14.78 -5.22 -4.92
N ALA A 77 -14.62 -5.59 -6.18
CA ALA A 77 -15.01 -4.75 -7.33
C ALA A 77 -16.53 -4.83 -7.59
N TYR A 78 -17.02 -3.95 -8.48
CA TYR A 78 -18.40 -4.00 -8.97
C TYR A 78 -18.59 -5.29 -9.77
N GLY A 79 -19.16 -6.31 -9.14
CA GLY A 79 -19.21 -7.70 -9.64
C GLY A 79 -18.90 -8.78 -8.60
N GLY A 80 -18.57 -8.40 -7.36
CA GLY A 80 -18.45 -9.32 -6.21
C GLY A 80 -17.11 -10.05 -6.10
N GLY A 81 -16.26 -10.00 -7.13
CA GLY A 81 -14.89 -10.53 -7.09
C GLY A 81 -13.90 -9.57 -6.42
N PRO A 82 -12.71 -10.07 -6.01
CA PRO A 82 -11.64 -9.23 -5.50
C PRO A 82 -11.21 -8.19 -6.54
N ASN A 83 -10.86 -6.99 -6.08
CA ASN A 83 -10.32 -5.93 -6.94
C ASN A 83 -9.02 -6.39 -7.64
N SER A 84 -8.66 -5.78 -8.78
CA SER A 84 -7.50 -6.14 -9.61
C SER A 84 -6.19 -6.25 -8.80
N MET A 85 -6.00 -5.37 -7.83
CA MET A 85 -4.84 -5.42 -6.92
C MET A 85 -4.83 -6.65 -6.02
N TRP A 86 -5.98 -7.03 -5.48
CA TRP A 86 -6.14 -8.23 -4.64
C TRP A 86 -6.04 -9.52 -5.46
N ALA A 87 -6.45 -9.50 -6.73
CA ALA A 87 -6.27 -10.62 -7.64
C ALA A 87 -4.80 -10.81 -8.03
N LYS A 88 -4.03 -9.72 -8.21
CA LYS A 88 -2.62 -9.78 -8.62
C LYS A 88 -1.64 -10.06 -7.47
N MET A 89 -1.87 -9.47 -6.29
CA MET A 89 -0.88 -9.50 -5.18
C MET A 89 -1.53 -9.74 -3.81
N PRO A 90 -2.27 -10.85 -3.60
CA PRO A 90 -3.04 -11.07 -2.37
C PRO A 90 -2.18 -11.13 -1.10
N HIS A 91 -0.98 -11.73 -1.17
CA HIS A 91 -0.05 -11.82 -0.02
C HIS A 91 0.46 -10.45 0.43
N ALA A 92 0.94 -9.64 -0.52
CA ALA A 92 1.42 -8.29 -0.21
C ALA A 92 0.29 -7.41 0.31
N MET A 93 -0.93 -7.59 -0.22
CA MET A 93 -2.10 -6.87 0.23
C MET A 93 -2.47 -7.23 1.67
N LEU A 94 -2.61 -8.52 1.99
CA LEU A 94 -2.97 -8.96 3.34
C LEU A 94 -1.85 -8.70 4.36
N GLY A 95 -0.58 -8.81 3.95
CA GLY A 95 0.57 -8.48 4.78
C GLY A 95 0.59 -7.01 5.19
N LYS A 96 0.26 -6.09 4.27
CA LYS A 96 0.10 -4.66 4.58
C LYS A 96 -1.02 -4.40 5.58
N CYS A 97 -2.15 -5.10 5.45
CA CYS A 97 -3.23 -5.01 6.43
C CYS A 97 -2.76 -5.50 7.81
N ALA A 98 -2.11 -6.66 7.88
CA ALA A 98 -1.61 -7.21 9.14
C ALA A 98 -0.56 -6.30 9.80
N GLU A 99 0.33 -5.70 9.01
CA GLU A 99 1.34 -4.76 9.50
C GLU A 99 0.70 -3.47 10.01
N ALA A 100 -0.27 -2.90 9.28
CA ALA A 100 -1.02 -1.73 9.72
C ALA A 100 -1.82 -2.00 11.02
N LEU A 101 -2.29 -3.23 11.24
CA LEU A 101 -2.91 -3.64 12.50
C LEU A 101 -1.89 -3.75 13.66
N ALA A 102 -0.68 -4.21 13.36
CA ALA A 102 0.36 -4.45 14.36
C ALA A 102 0.91 -3.14 14.94
N PHE A 103 0.93 -2.06 14.17
CA PHE A 103 1.21 -0.72 14.67
C PHE A 103 0.02 -0.21 15.51
N PRO A 104 0.14 -0.15 16.85
CA PRO A 104 -1.01 0.17 17.67
C PRO A 104 -1.38 1.65 17.54
N ILE A 105 -2.66 1.90 17.28
CA ILE A 105 -3.63 2.99 17.61
C ILE A 105 -3.15 4.37 18.12
N ARG A 106 -1.90 4.57 18.52
CA ARG A 106 -1.32 5.85 18.92
C ARG A 106 -0.04 6.14 18.13
N VAL A 107 -0.12 6.02 16.82
CA VAL A 107 0.55 7.02 15.99
C VAL A 107 -0.38 8.24 16.08
N PRO A 108 0.04 9.39 16.63
CA PRO A 108 -0.80 10.59 16.68
C PRO A 108 -0.93 11.15 15.25
N PHE A 109 -1.69 10.45 14.41
CA PHE A 109 -2.27 11.04 13.23
C PHE A 109 -3.42 11.91 13.73
N GLY A 110 -3.39 13.21 13.46
CA GLY A 110 -4.22 14.24 14.10
C GLY A 110 -5.74 14.14 13.89
N GLU A 111 -6.28 13.00 13.47
CA GLU A 111 -7.70 12.77 13.29
C GLU A 111 -8.10 11.39 13.83
N ARG A 112 -9.34 11.30 14.32
CA ARG A 112 -10.03 10.05 14.70
C ARG A 112 -10.25 9.17 13.47
N THR A 113 -9.19 8.67 12.84
CA THR A 113 -9.33 7.61 11.84
C THR A 113 -9.55 6.30 12.58
N SER A 114 -10.71 5.69 12.34
CA SER A 114 -10.93 4.31 12.77
C SER A 114 -9.85 3.44 12.15
N HIS A 115 -9.36 2.46 12.91
CA HIS A 115 -8.29 1.55 12.49
C HIS A 115 -8.57 0.93 11.11
N ALA A 116 -9.85 0.61 10.86
CA ALA A 116 -10.34 0.14 9.57
C ALA A 116 -10.13 1.15 8.41
N SER A 117 -10.32 2.45 8.63
CA SER A 117 -10.12 3.47 7.59
C SER A 117 -8.67 3.61 7.18
N ALA A 118 -7.74 3.63 8.15
CA ALA A 118 -6.31 3.71 7.86
C ALA A 118 -5.83 2.47 7.06
N ILE A 119 -6.31 1.29 7.44
CA ILE A 119 -6.04 0.06 6.70
C ILE A 119 -6.64 0.13 5.29
N MET A 120 -7.90 0.53 5.15
CA MET A 120 -8.54 0.67 3.83
C MET A 120 -7.83 1.69 2.94
N ASP A 121 -7.24 2.75 3.51
CA ASP A 121 -6.48 3.75 2.76
C ASP A 121 -5.09 3.25 2.32
N VAL A 122 -4.38 2.47 3.15
CA VAL A 122 -3.15 1.76 2.75
C VAL A 122 -3.40 0.89 1.52
N MET A 123 -4.59 0.33 1.42
CA MET A 123 -4.99 -0.58 0.36
C MET A 123 -5.52 0.12 -0.90
N ARG A 124 -5.87 1.41 -0.82
CA ARG A 124 -6.46 2.16 -1.94
C ARG A 124 -5.38 2.70 -2.89
N GLN A 125 -4.57 1.87 -3.51
CA GLN A 125 -3.64 2.37 -4.54
C GLN A 125 -4.45 2.82 -5.77
N ARG A 126 -4.30 4.09 -6.18
CA ARG A 126 -4.84 4.53 -7.48
C ARG A 126 -4.24 3.63 -8.57
N PRO A 127 -5.04 3.13 -9.53
CA PRO A 127 -4.45 2.62 -10.76
C PRO A 127 -3.62 3.76 -11.35
N SER A 128 -2.34 3.51 -11.60
CA SER A 128 -1.49 4.46 -12.31
C SER A 128 -2.23 4.83 -13.59
N SER A 129 -2.64 6.09 -13.72
CA SER A 129 -3.11 6.59 -15.01
C SER A 129 -2.04 6.24 -16.03
N PRO A 130 -2.39 5.63 -17.17
CA PRO A 130 -1.40 5.43 -18.22
C PRO A 130 -0.80 6.80 -18.50
N ILE A 131 0.53 6.89 -18.40
CA ILE A 131 1.27 8.06 -18.87
C ILE A 131 0.78 8.28 -20.30
N SER A 132 0.10 9.40 -20.52
CA SER A 132 -0.35 9.81 -21.84
C SER A 132 0.89 10.21 -22.64
N THR A 133 1.65 9.23 -23.15
CA THR A 133 2.64 9.45 -24.21
C THR A 133 1.87 9.72 -25.49
N GLY A 134 1.58 10.99 -25.76
CA GLY A 134 0.82 11.39 -26.94
C GLY A 134 1.00 12.86 -27.26
N GLY A 135 2.09 13.17 -27.97
CA GLY A 135 2.32 14.45 -28.64
C GLY A 135 3.56 14.34 -29.55
N PRO A 136 3.43 14.52 -30.88
CA PRO A 136 4.52 14.28 -31.82
C PRO A 136 5.45 15.50 -31.85
N HIS A 137 6.69 15.33 -31.41
CA HIS A 137 7.75 16.26 -31.77
C HIS A 137 8.41 15.73 -33.04
N SER A 138 7.86 16.22 -34.16
CA SER A 138 8.48 16.41 -35.47
C SER A 138 9.98 16.10 -35.54
N LEU A 139 10.27 15.05 -36.31
CA LEU A 139 11.43 14.86 -37.18
C LEU A 139 12.43 16.02 -37.20
N LEU A 140 13.60 15.84 -36.59
CA LEU A 140 14.83 16.44 -37.06
C LEU A 140 15.80 15.31 -37.40
N THR A 141 16.10 15.27 -38.69
CA THR A 141 16.94 14.32 -39.39
C THR A 141 18.34 14.29 -38.81
N SER A 142 18.77 13.12 -38.36
CA SER A 142 20.17 12.80 -38.09
C SER A 142 20.94 12.80 -39.41
N SER A 143 21.73 13.84 -39.68
CA SER A 143 22.83 13.78 -40.64
C SER A 143 24.14 13.77 -39.87
N MET A 144 24.88 12.69 -40.07
CA MET A 144 26.21 12.39 -39.54
C MET A 144 27.21 13.54 -39.69
N MET A 145 28.01 13.78 -38.66
CA MET A 145 29.41 14.20 -38.81
C MET A 145 30.28 13.51 -37.73
N PRO A 146 31.45 12.93 -38.09
CA PRO A 146 32.35 12.29 -37.14
C PRO A 146 33.26 13.31 -36.43
N PHE A 147 33.44 13.14 -35.11
CA PHE A 147 34.46 13.85 -34.34
C PHE A 147 35.83 13.13 -34.47
N PRO A 148 36.93 13.84 -34.71
CA PRO A 148 38.27 13.26 -34.64
C PRO A 148 38.72 13.11 -33.18
N CYS A 149 39.30 11.95 -32.87
CA CYS A 149 40.04 11.69 -31.64
C CYS A 149 41.27 12.61 -31.58
N VAL A 150 41.46 13.32 -30.47
CA VAL A 150 42.69 14.04 -30.16
C VAL A 150 43.63 13.09 -29.42
N GLY A 151 44.78 12.84 -30.05
CA GLY A 151 46.02 12.39 -29.44
C GLY A 151 47.11 13.40 -29.78
#